data_AF-A0A9D5K6X5-F1
#
_entry.id   AF-A0A9D5K6X5-F1
#
_cell.length_a   1.000
_cell.length_b   1.000
_cell.length_c   1.000
_cell.angle_alpha   90.00
_cell.angle_beta   90.00
_cell.angle_gamma   90.00
#
_symmetry.space_group_name_H-M   'P 1'
#
loop_
_entity.id
_entity.type
_entity.pdbx_description
1 polymer ?
#
loop_
_entity_poly.entity_id
_entity_poly.type
_entity_poly.pdbx_seq_one_letter_code
_entity_poly.pdbx_strand_id
1 'polypeptide(L)'
;MRITAAITVIGKPLGKRKGNLNLRLCRLESITFGLVLLLCRVGMVTAASGQSVEPLSSAVPSRSVSRVSVLKQSGVEWHFDGEYIVGAYANGDPWVIGPVRIVRIEPSFDGKNHGWQVNPRVKGAQGFAADAGNFDASLIPAVPYRAQPGESLVKTIRSSSAASRGNCRECLKAAVVLTVVDRMPPDSGGSVFRPPYVGAGKPLYSVNDLRTDLLPSLPQMFPAPSLAWVEEAFGKVQLDHKG
;
A
#
# COMPACT_ATOMS: atom_id res chain seq x y z
N MET A 1 18.19 52.19 -2.88
CA MET A 1 17.18 52.03 -1.82
C MET A 1 17.27 50.59 -1.31
N ARG A 2 18.09 50.36 -0.28
CA ARG A 2 18.33 49.06 0.35
C ARG A 2 17.77 49.14 1.77
N ILE A 3 16.82 48.28 2.10
CA ILE A 3 16.24 48.20 3.44
C ILE A 3 16.95 47.08 4.18
N THR A 4 17.74 47.48 5.17
CA THR A 4 18.32 46.63 6.21
C THR A 4 17.39 46.72 7.41
N ALA A 5 16.91 45.59 7.94
CA ALA A 5 16.17 45.56 9.20
C ALA A 5 16.88 44.65 10.20
N ALA A 6 17.20 45.24 11.37
CA ALA A 6 17.89 44.66 12.50
C ALA A 6 16.93 43.79 13.34
N ILE A 7 17.46 42.72 13.94
CA ILE A 7 16.78 41.98 15.01
C ILE A 7 17.56 42.18 16.31
N THR A 8 16.87 42.81 17.26
CA THR A 8 17.33 43.12 18.62
C THR A 8 17.30 41.87 19.49
N VAL A 9 18.43 41.59 20.15
CA VAL A 9 18.58 40.55 21.17
C VAL A 9 18.24 41.14 22.55
N ILE A 10 17.29 40.55 23.26
CA ILE A 10 17.04 40.84 24.68
C ILE A 10 17.44 39.60 25.48
N GLY A 11 18.57 39.68 26.18
CA GLY A 11 18.98 38.70 27.19
C GLY A 11 18.65 39.18 28.61
N LYS A 12 18.43 38.24 29.52
CA LYS A 12 18.65 38.33 30.99
C LYS A 12 18.60 36.91 31.61
N PRO A 13 19.19 36.66 32.80
CA PRO A 13 20.33 35.74 32.88
C PRO A 13 20.23 34.57 33.89
N LEU A 14 21.09 33.56 33.63
CA LEU A 14 21.85 32.67 34.52
C LEU A 14 21.25 32.16 35.85
N GLY A 15 20.97 30.85 35.88
CA GLY A 15 20.97 30.01 37.07
C GLY A 15 22.00 28.88 36.97
N LYS A 16 22.99 28.87 37.87
CA LYS A 16 24.05 27.85 38.00
C LYS A 16 23.49 26.48 38.39
N ARG A 17 24.01 25.38 37.83
CA ARG A 17 24.27 24.13 38.58
C ARG A 17 25.37 23.27 37.90
N LYS A 18 26.20 22.73 38.79
CA LYS A 18 27.48 22.00 38.62
C LYS A 18 27.27 20.58 38.05
N GLY A 19 28.30 20.02 37.40
CA GLY A 19 28.55 18.57 37.45
C GLY A 19 29.15 17.91 36.20
N ASN A 20 30.48 17.86 36.17
CA ASN A 20 31.36 16.81 35.60
C ASN A 20 31.21 16.35 34.14
N LEU A 21 32.05 16.99 33.31
CA LEU A 21 32.55 16.50 32.02
C LEU A 21 33.57 15.38 32.24
N ASN A 22 33.39 14.22 31.64
CA ASN A 22 34.44 13.20 31.49
C ASN A 22 34.76 13.06 29.99
N LEU A 23 35.72 13.85 29.51
CA LEU A 23 36.41 13.60 28.25
C LEU A 23 37.45 12.50 28.51
N ARG A 24 37.30 11.34 27.86
CA ARG A 24 38.43 10.43 27.65
C ARG A 24 39.09 10.75 26.32
N LEU A 25 40.21 11.47 26.39
CA LEU A 25 41.28 11.39 25.41
C LEU A 25 41.84 9.95 25.45
N CYS A 26 41.99 9.31 24.30
CA CYS A 26 42.95 8.21 24.17
C CYS A 26 43.94 8.53 23.05
N ARG A 27 45.19 8.35 23.44
CA ARG A 27 46.49 8.73 22.86
C ARG A 27 46.73 8.25 21.43
N LEU A 28 47.48 9.09 20.71
CA LEU A 28 48.21 8.81 19.49
C LEU A 28 49.61 8.29 19.87
N GLU A 29 50.03 7.10 19.45
CA GLU A 29 51.45 6.70 19.40
C GLU A 29 51.72 5.90 18.11
N SER A 30 52.58 6.49 17.26
CA SER A 30 53.30 5.86 16.15
C SER A 30 54.24 4.76 16.64
N ILE A 31 54.55 3.74 15.83
CA ILE A 31 55.88 3.09 15.76
C ILE A 31 55.96 2.10 14.55
N THR A 32 56.93 2.42 13.69
CA THR A 32 57.82 1.60 12.81
C THR A 32 57.31 0.60 11.75
N PHE A 33 57.64 0.94 10.50
CA PHE A 33 58.38 0.18 9.48
C PHE A 33 58.50 -1.35 9.66
N GLY A 34 57.81 -2.09 8.78
CA GLY A 34 58.03 -3.50 8.49
C GLY A 34 57.88 -3.76 7.00
N LEU A 35 59.02 -3.97 6.34
CA LEU A 35 59.17 -4.37 4.93
C LEU A 35 58.51 -5.74 4.72
N VAL A 36 57.39 -5.81 4.00
CA VAL A 36 56.78 -7.07 3.57
C VAL A 36 56.89 -7.18 2.05
N LEU A 37 57.82 -8.03 1.62
CA LEU A 37 57.95 -8.54 0.26
C LEU A 37 56.68 -9.33 -0.08
N LEU A 38 55.81 -8.79 -0.96
CA LEU A 38 54.71 -9.56 -1.54
C LEU A 38 55.02 -9.86 -3.01
N LEU A 39 55.27 -11.15 -3.25
CA LEU A 39 55.57 -11.74 -4.54
C LEU A 39 54.47 -11.44 -5.57
N CYS A 40 54.90 -10.88 -6.70
CA CYS A 40 54.09 -10.69 -7.90
C CYS A 40 53.74 -12.08 -8.48
N ARG A 41 52.49 -12.52 -8.34
CA ARG A 41 51.95 -13.66 -9.09
C ARG A 41 51.39 -13.14 -10.40
N VAL A 42 52.11 -13.41 -11.49
CA VAL A 42 51.59 -13.34 -12.86
C VAL A 42 50.58 -14.47 -13.03
N GLY A 43 49.29 -14.14 -12.97
CA GLY A 43 48.20 -15.05 -13.32
C GLY A 43 47.87 -14.91 -14.81
N MET A 44 47.97 -16.02 -15.53
CA MET A 44 47.51 -16.18 -16.92
C MET A 44 46.06 -15.68 -17.10
N VAL A 45 45.84 -14.87 -18.12
CA VAL A 45 44.52 -14.52 -18.64
C VAL A 45 43.97 -15.72 -19.39
N THR A 46 42.99 -16.41 -18.81
CA THR A 46 42.19 -17.42 -19.51
C THR A 46 40.92 -16.72 -19.99
N ALA A 47 40.76 -16.59 -21.31
CA ALA A 47 39.55 -16.06 -21.93
C ALA A 47 38.39 -17.05 -21.70
N ALA A 48 37.44 -16.66 -20.85
CA ALA A 48 36.18 -17.38 -20.70
C ALA A 48 35.18 -16.88 -21.76
N SER A 49 34.77 -17.83 -22.59
CA SER A 49 33.67 -17.86 -23.55
C SER A 49 32.47 -16.97 -23.19
N GLY A 50 31.99 -16.23 -24.19
CA GLY A 50 30.78 -15.41 -24.12
C GLY A 50 29.55 -16.22 -23.71
N GLN A 51 28.89 -15.77 -22.64
CA GLN A 51 27.53 -16.18 -22.32
C GLN A 51 26.57 -15.32 -23.12
N SER A 52 25.81 -15.96 -24.00
CA SER A 52 24.59 -15.42 -24.58
C SER A 52 23.64 -15.06 -23.44
N VAL A 53 23.34 -13.76 -23.30
CA VAL A 53 22.25 -13.28 -22.47
C VAL A 53 20.93 -13.75 -23.09
N GLU A 54 20.36 -14.80 -22.53
CA GLU A 54 18.96 -15.17 -22.72
C GLU A 54 18.10 -13.95 -22.36
N PRO A 55 17.14 -13.54 -23.22
CA PRO A 55 16.25 -12.45 -22.87
C PRO A 55 15.45 -12.84 -21.63
N LEU A 56 15.43 -11.95 -20.64
CA LEU A 56 14.55 -12.07 -19.47
C LEU A 56 13.11 -12.25 -19.95
N SER A 57 12.63 -13.50 -19.88
CA SER A 57 11.23 -13.83 -20.05
C SER A 57 10.46 -13.18 -18.91
N SER A 58 9.91 -11.99 -19.18
CA SER A 58 8.91 -11.34 -18.35
C SER A 58 7.59 -12.10 -18.47
N ALA A 59 7.55 -13.33 -17.97
CA ALA A 59 6.30 -14.00 -17.71
C ALA A 59 5.66 -13.28 -16.50
N VAL A 60 4.79 -12.32 -16.78
CA VAL A 60 3.83 -11.81 -15.79
C VAL A 60 3.13 -13.05 -15.22
N PRO A 61 3.14 -13.28 -13.90
CA PRO A 61 2.47 -14.44 -13.33
C PRO A 61 1.01 -14.40 -13.77
N SER A 62 0.58 -15.43 -14.50
CA SER A 62 -0.80 -15.58 -14.94
C SER A 62 -1.67 -15.59 -13.70
N ARG A 63 -2.39 -14.49 -13.45
CA ARG A 63 -3.35 -14.41 -12.34
C ARG A 63 -4.42 -15.46 -12.59
N SER A 64 -4.52 -16.42 -11.67
CA SER A 64 -5.43 -17.55 -11.80
C SER A 64 -6.87 -17.12 -11.54
N VAL A 65 -7.76 -17.52 -12.43
CA VAL A 65 -9.21 -17.52 -12.19
C VAL A 65 -9.56 -18.77 -11.39
N SER A 66 -10.39 -18.62 -10.37
CA SER A 66 -10.80 -19.73 -9.50
C SER A 66 -12.31 -19.70 -9.27
N ARG A 67 -12.89 -20.85 -8.88
CA ARG A 67 -14.25 -20.93 -8.34
C ARG A 67 -14.17 -21.13 -6.84
N VAL A 68 -14.78 -20.23 -6.07
CA VAL A 68 -14.73 -20.27 -4.60
C VAL A 68 -16.07 -19.89 -4.00
N SER A 69 -16.41 -20.49 -2.86
CA SER A 69 -17.51 -20.05 -2.00
C SER A 69 -17.09 -19.01 -0.95
N VAL A 70 -15.79 -18.86 -0.73
CA VAL A 70 -15.19 -17.87 0.17
C VAL A 70 -14.02 -17.18 -0.50
N LEU A 71 -14.09 -15.85 -0.63
CA LEU A 71 -12.97 -15.03 -1.10
C LEU A 71 -12.26 -14.39 0.09
N LYS A 72 -10.94 -14.59 0.20
CA LYS A 72 -10.13 -14.05 1.29
C LYS A 72 -9.10 -13.06 0.75
N GLN A 73 -9.04 -11.88 1.36
CA GLN A 73 -8.01 -10.88 1.03
C GLN A 73 -7.73 -9.97 2.20
N SER A 74 -6.44 -9.81 2.54
CA SER A 74 -5.97 -8.83 3.53
C SER A 74 -6.73 -8.86 4.88
N GLY A 75 -7.14 -10.06 5.33
CA GLY A 75 -7.91 -10.27 6.56
C GLY A 75 -9.43 -10.08 6.44
N VAL A 76 -9.93 -9.78 5.24
CA VAL A 76 -11.36 -9.77 4.92
C VAL A 76 -11.75 -11.11 4.28
N GLU A 77 -12.89 -11.66 4.70
CA GLU A 77 -13.51 -12.82 4.03
C GLU A 77 -14.91 -12.48 3.54
N TRP A 78 -15.18 -12.78 2.27
CA TRP A 78 -16.52 -12.69 1.67
C TRP A 78 -17.04 -14.11 1.51
N HIS A 79 -18.12 -14.44 2.22
CA HIS A 79 -18.78 -15.74 2.16
C HIS A 79 -19.99 -15.62 1.24
N PHE A 80 -20.01 -16.41 0.18
CA PHE A 80 -21.08 -16.45 -0.81
C PHE A 80 -22.07 -17.58 -0.53
N ASP A 81 -23.23 -17.55 -1.18
CA ASP A 81 -24.25 -18.62 -1.11
C ASP A 81 -23.93 -19.86 -1.97
N GLY A 82 -22.83 -19.84 -2.70
CA GLY A 82 -22.37 -20.88 -3.61
C GLY A 82 -20.98 -20.56 -4.16
N GLU A 83 -20.49 -21.35 -5.12
CA GLU A 83 -19.21 -21.07 -5.77
C GLU A 83 -19.36 -20.04 -6.90
N TYR A 84 -18.52 -19.00 -6.87
CA TYR A 84 -18.47 -17.96 -7.90
C TYR A 84 -17.10 -17.90 -8.56
N ILE A 85 -17.08 -17.47 -9.81
CA ILE A 85 -15.84 -17.22 -10.55
C ILE A 85 -15.23 -15.92 -10.05
N VAL A 86 -13.99 -16.00 -9.58
CA VAL A 86 -13.23 -14.87 -9.03
C VAL A 86 -11.86 -14.76 -9.68
N GLY A 87 -11.29 -13.57 -9.62
CA GLY A 87 -9.90 -13.30 -10.00
C GLY A 87 -9.42 -11.97 -9.40
N ALA A 88 -8.31 -11.46 -9.90
CA ALA A 88 -7.72 -10.22 -9.42
C ALA A 88 -7.29 -9.30 -10.56
N TYR A 89 -7.40 -7.98 -10.33
CA TYR A 89 -6.93 -6.94 -11.22
C TYR A 89 -5.41 -6.79 -11.22
N ALA A 90 -4.87 -5.96 -12.12
CA ALA A 90 -3.46 -5.57 -12.25
C ALA A 90 -2.79 -5.24 -10.91
N ASN A 91 -3.53 -4.59 -10.02
CA ASN A 91 -3.10 -4.13 -8.70
C ASN A 91 -3.43 -5.11 -7.55
N GLY A 92 -3.91 -6.31 -7.85
CA GLY A 92 -4.19 -7.36 -6.86
C GLY A 92 -5.55 -7.26 -6.16
N ASP A 93 -6.36 -6.23 -6.44
CA ASP A 93 -7.72 -6.15 -5.89
C ASP A 93 -8.65 -7.18 -6.55
N PRO A 94 -9.62 -7.75 -5.81
CA PRO A 94 -10.43 -8.86 -6.27
C PRO A 94 -11.62 -8.40 -7.12
N TRP A 95 -12.01 -9.27 -8.06
CA TRP A 95 -13.28 -9.21 -8.76
C TRP A 95 -14.03 -10.55 -8.69
N VAL A 96 -15.35 -10.49 -8.81
CA VAL A 96 -16.25 -11.65 -8.86
C VAL A 96 -17.29 -11.47 -9.96
N ILE A 97 -17.55 -12.50 -10.75
CA ILE A 97 -18.62 -12.46 -11.76
C ILE A 97 -19.96 -12.59 -11.04
N GLY A 98 -20.80 -11.57 -11.18
CA GLY A 98 -22.10 -11.46 -10.53
C GLY A 98 -23.29 -11.53 -11.50
N PRO A 99 -24.52 -11.36 -10.99
CA PRO A 99 -24.84 -11.01 -9.61
C PRO A 99 -24.41 -12.09 -8.60
N VAL A 100 -23.97 -11.68 -7.42
CA VAL A 100 -23.49 -12.57 -6.35
C VAL A 100 -24.25 -12.31 -5.06
N ARG A 101 -24.59 -13.37 -4.32
CA ARG A 101 -25.23 -13.24 -3.00
C ARG A 101 -24.21 -13.50 -1.89
N ILE A 102 -23.93 -12.44 -1.13
CA ILE A 102 -23.02 -12.46 0.01
C ILE A 102 -23.84 -12.75 1.26
N VAL A 103 -23.52 -13.84 1.94
CA VAL A 103 -24.25 -14.30 3.13
C VAL A 103 -23.56 -13.93 4.44
N ARG A 104 -22.24 -13.73 4.42
CA ARG A 104 -21.44 -13.29 5.57
C ARG A 104 -20.19 -12.56 5.11
N ILE A 105 -19.75 -11.58 5.89
CA ILE A 105 -18.50 -10.85 5.67
C ILE A 105 -17.73 -10.84 6.98
N GLU A 106 -16.45 -11.22 6.94
CA GLU A 106 -15.56 -11.19 8.10
C GLU A 106 -14.46 -10.14 7.95
N PRO A 107 -14.06 -9.47 9.04
CA PRO A 107 -14.73 -9.43 10.34
C PRO A 107 -16.15 -8.86 10.23
N SER A 108 -17.10 -9.34 11.04
CA SER A 108 -18.47 -8.82 11.04
C SER A 108 -18.51 -7.36 11.51
N PHE A 109 -19.46 -6.58 11.02
CA PHE A 109 -19.74 -5.26 11.58
C PHE A 109 -20.20 -5.42 13.04
N ASP A 110 -19.52 -4.75 13.98
CA ASP A 110 -19.76 -4.91 15.43
C ASP A 110 -20.74 -3.87 16.00
N GLY A 111 -21.43 -3.12 15.14
CA GLY A 111 -22.26 -1.97 15.51
C GLY A 111 -21.53 -0.62 15.45
N LYS A 112 -20.19 -0.62 15.42
CA LYS A 112 -19.36 0.58 15.37
C LYS A 112 -18.24 0.51 14.34
N ASN A 113 -17.66 -0.65 14.11
CA ASN A 113 -16.42 -0.89 13.38
C ASN A 113 -16.59 -2.02 12.39
N HIS A 114 -15.57 -2.19 11.53
CA HIS A 114 -15.57 -3.22 10.49
C HIS A 114 -16.77 -3.05 9.56
N GLY A 115 -17.13 -1.81 9.27
CA GLY A 115 -18.24 -1.51 8.40
C GLY A 115 -17.88 -1.69 6.92
N TRP A 116 -18.89 -1.62 6.07
CA TRP A 116 -18.71 -1.75 4.62
C TRP A 116 -19.80 -1.00 3.88
N GLN A 117 -19.51 -0.63 2.63
CA GLN A 117 -20.42 0.14 1.81
C GLN A 117 -20.35 -0.29 0.35
N VAL A 118 -21.48 -0.17 -0.34
CA VAL A 118 -21.59 -0.35 -1.78
C VAL A 118 -21.41 1.01 -2.45
N ASN A 119 -20.49 1.10 -3.40
CA ASN A 119 -20.20 2.31 -4.19
C ASN A 119 -20.17 3.60 -3.33
N PRO A 120 -19.21 3.74 -2.38
CA PRO A 120 -19.15 4.88 -1.48
C PRO A 120 -19.19 6.22 -2.22
N ARG A 121 -19.77 7.22 -1.57
CA ARG A 121 -19.84 8.59 -2.09
C ARG A 121 -18.72 9.43 -1.50
N VAL A 122 -18.12 10.27 -2.34
CA VAL A 122 -17.03 11.19 -1.96
C VAL A 122 -17.47 12.16 -0.85
N LYS A 123 -18.73 12.63 -0.91
CA LYS A 123 -19.32 13.53 0.10
C LYS A 123 -20.38 12.82 0.94
N GLY A 124 -20.56 13.28 2.18
CA GLY A 124 -21.58 12.79 3.11
C GLY A 124 -21.04 11.75 4.09
N ALA A 125 -21.97 11.08 4.78
CA ALA A 125 -21.66 10.11 5.81
C ALA A 125 -20.98 8.83 5.29
N GLN A 126 -20.46 8.02 6.20
CA GLN A 126 -19.80 6.75 5.92
C GLN A 126 -20.19 5.65 6.90
N GLY A 127 -20.12 4.41 6.44
CA GLY A 127 -20.50 3.22 7.20
C GLY A 127 -19.31 2.32 7.51
N PHE A 128 -18.10 2.84 7.70
CA PHE A 128 -16.87 2.07 7.92
C PHE A 128 -16.47 1.96 9.40
N ALA A 129 -16.48 3.08 10.12
CA ALA A 129 -16.10 3.12 11.53
C ALA A 129 -16.73 4.33 12.26
N ALA A 130 -17.14 4.15 13.51
CA ALA A 130 -17.83 5.15 14.33
C ALA A 130 -16.93 6.32 14.75
N ASP A 131 -15.62 6.07 14.87
CA ASP A 131 -14.61 7.08 15.18
C ASP A 131 -13.95 7.68 13.94
N ALA A 132 -14.35 7.23 12.74
CA ALA A 132 -14.16 7.99 11.52
C ALA A 132 -15.28 9.04 11.40
N GLY A 133 -14.94 10.21 10.86
CA GLY A 133 -15.88 11.34 10.78
C GLY A 133 -17.18 10.98 10.04
N ASN A 134 -18.29 11.61 10.47
CA ASN A 134 -19.62 11.46 9.87
C ASN A 134 -20.08 10.00 9.71
N PHE A 135 -19.95 9.20 10.77
CA PHE A 135 -20.42 7.82 10.75
C PHE A 135 -21.95 7.73 10.69
N ASP A 136 -22.45 6.83 9.85
CA ASP A 136 -23.85 6.46 9.72
C ASP A 136 -23.97 4.96 9.44
N ALA A 137 -24.42 4.21 10.44
CA ALA A 137 -24.60 2.77 10.36
C ALA A 137 -25.68 2.36 9.33
N SER A 138 -26.61 3.24 8.98
CA SER A 138 -27.66 2.94 8.00
C SER A 138 -27.12 2.75 6.58
N LEU A 139 -25.89 3.21 6.32
CA LEU A 139 -25.20 3.05 5.05
C LEU A 139 -24.60 1.65 4.86
N ILE A 140 -24.65 0.80 5.87
CA ILE A 140 -24.11 -0.56 5.87
C ILE A 140 -25.24 -1.52 5.46
N PRO A 141 -25.16 -2.17 4.29
CA PRO A 141 -26.20 -3.10 3.88
C PRO A 141 -26.25 -4.32 4.81
N ALA A 142 -27.46 -4.84 5.03
CA ALA A 142 -27.66 -6.10 5.73
C ALA A 142 -27.22 -7.29 4.86
N VAL A 143 -26.71 -8.34 5.50
CA VAL A 143 -26.51 -9.64 4.87
C VAL A 143 -27.72 -10.55 5.17
N PRO A 144 -28.18 -11.39 4.22
CA PRO A 144 -27.60 -11.60 2.90
C PRO A 144 -27.82 -10.41 1.94
N TYR A 145 -26.79 -10.04 1.19
CA TYR A 145 -26.82 -8.94 0.22
C TYR A 145 -26.64 -9.47 -1.21
N ARG A 146 -27.53 -9.09 -2.13
CA ARG A 146 -27.44 -9.47 -3.55
C ARG A 146 -26.72 -8.38 -4.35
N ALA A 147 -25.41 -8.52 -4.48
CA ALA A 147 -24.59 -7.56 -5.19
C ALA A 147 -24.77 -7.68 -6.71
N GLN A 148 -24.91 -6.54 -7.38
CA GLN A 148 -25.12 -6.44 -8.82
C GLN A 148 -23.81 -6.15 -9.57
N PRO A 149 -23.67 -6.60 -10.83
CA PRO A 149 -22.60 -6.13 -11.71
C PRO A 149 -22.51 -4.60 -11.76
N GLY A 150 -21.29 -4.07 -11.71
CA GLY A 150 -21.03 -2.63 -11.63
C GLY A 150 -20.93 -2.10 -10.19
N GLU A 151 -21.17 -2.93 -9.17
CA GLU A 151 -20.95 -2.55 -7.77
C GLU A 151 -19.52 -2.79 -7.31
N SER A 152 -19.00 -1.86 -6.51
CA SER A 152 -17.78 -2.04 -5.73
C SER A 152 -18.15 -2.07 -4.25
N LEU A 153 -17.85 -3.17 -3.58
CA LEU A 153 -18.10 -3.37 -2.17
C LEU A 153 -16.81 -3.10 -1.41
N VAL A 154 -16.82 -2.06 -0.60
CA VAL A 154 -15.65 -1.61 0.16
C VAL A 154 -15.82 -2.04 1.60
N LYS A 155 -14.99 -2.97 2.05
CA LYS A 155 -14.95 -3.46 3.44
C LYS A 155 -13.73 -2.92 4.16
N THR A 156 -13.89 -2.52 5.42
CA THR A 156 -12.77 -2.03 6.24
C THR A 156 -12.51 -2.93 7.43
N ILE A 157 -11.27 -2.87 7.93
CA ILE A 157 -10.84 -3.46 9.19
C ILE A 157 -10.37 -2.33 10.10
N ARG A 158 -10.96 -2.23 11.30
CA ARG A 158 -10.52 -1.27 12.31
C ARG A 158 -9.12 -1.62 12.81
N SER A 159 -8.28 -0.60 12.99
CA SER A 159 -6.95 -0.73 13.57
C SER A 159 -6.98 -0.90 15.10
N SER A 160 -6.27 -1.89 15.62
CA SER A 160 -6.09 -2.02 17.06
C SER A 160 -5.14 -0.96 17.65
N SER A 161 -4.36 -0.25 16.82
CA SER A 161 -3.36 0.73 17.27
C SER A 161 -3.88 2.17 17.34
N ALA A 162 -5.03 2.47 16.72
CA ALA A 162 -5.52 3.84 16.67
C ALA A 162 -6.21 4.21 17.99
N ALA A 163 -5.63 5.15 18.72
CA ALA A 163 -6.25 5.73 19.90
C ALA A 163 -7.59 6.38 19.52
N SER A 164 -8.65 6.11 20.30
CA SER A 164 -10.00 6.65 20.15
C SER A 164 -10.05 8.17 20.42
N ARG A 165 -9.35 8.96 19.62
CA ARG A 165 -9.43 10.42 19.62
C ARG A 165 -10.29 10.79 18.40
N GLY A 166 -11.29 11.63 18.59
CA GLY A 166 -12.39 11.91 17.65
C GLY A 166 -12.03 12.62 16.34
N ASN A 167 -10.93 12.22 15.68
CA ASN A 167 -10.48 12.55 14.33
C ASN A 167 -9.31 11.61 14.01
N CYS A 168 -9.58 10.31 14.00
CA CYS A 168 -8.54 9.31 13.98
C CYS A 168 -8.13 8.97 12.53
N ARG A 169 -6.93 9.42 12.15
CA ARG A 169 -6.34 9.21 10.81
C ARG A 169 -5.88 7.77 10.58
N GLU A 170 -5.63 7.02 11.64
CA GLU A 170 -5.15 5.63 11.60
C GLU A 170 -6.24 4.62 11.94
N CYS A 171 -7.51 5.03 11.88
CA CYS A 171 -8.65 4.24 12.35
C CYS A 171 -8.78 2.91 11.63
N LEU A 172 -8.39 2.86 10.36
CA LEU A 172 -8.49 1.67 9.55
C LEU A 172 -7.10 1.04 9.41
N LYS A 173 -7.02 -0.27 9.65
CA LYS A 173 -5.84 -1.08 9.39
C LYS A 173 -5.76 -1.51 7.92
N ALA A 174 -6.92 -1.72 7.31
CA ALA A 174 -7.03 -2.15 5.92
C ALA A 174 -8.40 -1.78 5.35
N ALA A 175 -8.44 -1.63 4.03
CA ALA A 175 -9.65 -1.66 3.23
C ALA A 175 -9.47 -2.64 2.07
N VAL A 176 -10.55 -3.33 1.69
CA VAL A 176 -10.59 -4.28 0.56
C VAL A 176 -11.78 -3.93 -0.31
N VAL A 177 -11.57 -3.90 -1.62
CA VAL A 177 -12.62 -3.59 -2.59
C VAL A 177 -12.95 -4.83 -3.42
N LEU A 178 -14.10 -5.44 -3.20
CA LEU A 178 -14.62 -6.47 -4.09
C LEU A 178 -15.41 -5.83 -5.22
N THR A 179 -14.96 -6.00 -6.46
CA THR A 179 -15.69 -5.49 -7.65
C THR A 179 -16.55 -6.59 -8.24
N VAL A 180 -17.84 -6.34 -8.39
CA VAL A 180 -18.78 -7.26 -9.04
C VAL A 180 -18.85 -6.91 -10.52
N VAL A 181 -18.51 -7.86 -11.38
CA VAL A 181 -18.45 -7.68 -12.84
C VAL A 181 -19.50 -8.55 -13.53
N ASP A 182 -20.00 -8.12 -14.68
CA ASP A 182 -20.95 -8.87 -15.51
C ASP A 182 -20.26 -9.98 -16.32
N ARG A 183 -18.99 -9.73 -16.68
CA ARG A 183 -18.13 -10.65 -17.41
C ARG A 183 -16.69 -10.54 -16.91
N MET A 184 -15.90 -11.55 -17.24
CA MET A 184 -14.48 -11.57 -16.91
C MET A 184 -13.75 -10.34 -17.51
N PRO A 185 -12.94 -9.61 -16.73
CA PRO A 185 -12.12 -8.51 -17.26
C PRO A 185 -11.07 -9.01 -18.27
N PRO A 186 -10.54 -8.13 -19.14
CA PRO A 186 -9.48 -8.49 -20.09
C PRO A 186 -8.30 -9.18 -19.40
N ASP A 187 -7.76 -10.23 -20.02
CA ASP A 187 -6.66 -11.04 -19.46
C ASP A 187 -6.93 -11.51 -18.02
N SER A 188 -8.18 -11.87 -17.72
CA SER A 188 -8.62 -12.24 -16.36
C SER A 188 -8.34 -11.16 -15.30
N GLY A 189 -8.25 -9.89 -15.72
CA GLY A 189 -7.88 -8.75 -14.87
C GLY A 189 -6.37 -8.46 -14.83
N GLY A 190 -5.51 -9.33 -15.37
CA GLY A 190 -4.05 -9.18 -15.33
C GLY A 190 -3.54 -7.89 -15.99
N SER A 191 -4.22 -7.44 -17.05
CA SER A 191 -3.82 -6.30 -17.87
C SER A 191 -4.58 -5.00 -17.60
N VAL A 192 -5.46 -4.96 -16.58
CA VAL A 192 -6.29 -3.79 -16.27
C VAL A 192 -6.30 -3.47 -14.77
N PHE A 193 -6.23 -2.19 -14.43
CA PHE A 193 -6.40 -1.74 -13.05
C PHE A 193 -7.84 -1.91 -12.56
N ARG A 194 -8.01 -2.12 -11.26
CA ARG A 194 -9.34 -2.08 -10.65
C ARG A 194 -10.02 -0.73 -10.98
N PRO A 195 -11.28 -0.73 -11.43
CA PRO A 195 -12.03 0.52 -11.66
C PRO A 195 -12.24 1.30 -10.35
N PRO A 196 -12.62 2.58 -10.41
CA PRO A 196 -12.98 3.36 -9.23
C PRO A 196 -13.99 2.64 -8.33
N TYR A 197 -13.69 2.55 -7.03
CA TYR A 197 -14.60 1.92 -6.07
C TYR A 197 -15.77 2.84 -5.67
N VAL A 198 -15.62 4.15 -5.91
CA VAL A 198 -16.67 5.15 -5.66
C VAL A 198 -17.59 5.31 -6.87
N GLY A 199 -18.85 5.67 -6.60
CA GLY A 199 -19.81 6.01 -7.65
C GLY A 199 -20.13 4.86 -8.62
N ALA A 200 -20.85 5.20 -9.69
CA ALA A 200 -21.36 4.24 -10.68
C ALA A 200 -20.44 4.03 -11.89
N GLY A 201 -19.56 5.00 -12.20
CA GLY A 201 -18.65 4.89 -13.33
C GLY A 201 -17.52 3.89 -13.03
N LYS A 202 -17.39 2.85 -13.85
CA LYS A 202 -16.34 1.82 -13.73
C LYS A 202 -15.44 1.74 -14.97
N PRO A 203 -14.74 2.84 -15.36
CA PRO A 203 -13.78 2.77 -16.44
C PRO A 203 -12.64 1.81 -16.11
N LEU A 204 -12.19 1.05 -17.11
CA LEU A 204 -11.01 0.20 -17.02
C LEU A 204 -9.85 0.89 -17.73
N TYR A 205 -8.69 0.90 -17.09
CA TYR A 205 -7.45 1.43 -17.66
C TYR A 205 -6.45 0.29 -17.81
N SER A 206 -5.80 0.20 -18.97
CA SER A 206 -4.83 -0.86 -19.20
C SER A 206 -3.49 -0.53 -18.58
N VAL A 207 -2.80 -1.56 -18.09
CA VAL A 207 -1.38 -1.45 -17.71
C VAL A 207 -0.49 -1.14 -18.92
N ASN A 208 -0.94 -1.50 -20.12
CA ASN A 208 -0.21 -1.26 -21.37
C ASN A 208 -0.27 0.21 -21.82
N ASP A 209 -1.17 1.00 -21.22
CA ASP A 209 -1.25 2.44 -21.47
C ASP A 209 -0.21 3.23 -20.65
N LEU A 210 0.48 2.58 -19.72
CA LEU A 210 1.54 3.21 -18.93
C LEU A 210 2.75 3.52 -19.80
N ARG A 211 3.11 4.80 -19.87
CA ARG A 211 4.31 5.30 -20.55
C ARG A 211 5.55 5.19 -19.66
N THR A 212 5.90 3.95 -19.30
CA THR A 212 7.08 3.67 -18.47
C THR A 212 8.40 4.04 -19.17
N ASP A 213 8.38 4.15 -20.50
CA ASP A 213 9.47 4.67 -21.34
C ASP A 213 9.80 6.15 -21.05
N LEU A 214 8.86 6.91 -20.48
CA LEU A 214 9.08 8.30 -20.09
C LEU A 214 9.62 8.45 -18.67
N LEU A 215 9.73 7.36 -17.89
CA LEU A 215 10.23 7.43 -16.52
C LEU A 215 11.73 7.73 -16.53
N PRO A 216 12.20 8.79 -15.86
CA PRO A 216 13.62 9.10 -15.83
C PRO A 216 14.38 8.05 -15.02
N SER A 217 15.51 7.60 -15.56
CA SER A 217 16.46 6.79 -14.81
C SER A 217 17.32 7.70 -13.93
N LEU A 218 16.91 7.88 -12.68
CA LEU A 218 17.65 8.67 -11.70
C LEU A 218 18.51 7.77 -10.80
N PRO A 219 19.71 8.20 -10.39
CA PRO A 219 20.46 7.48 -9.37
C PRO A 219 19.65 7.42 -8.07
N GLN A 220 19.64 6.27 -7.41
CA GLN A 220 18.97 6.11 -6.13
C GLN A 220 19.65 7.01 -5.10
N MET A 221 18.90 7.96 -4.53
CA MET A 221 19.41 8.80 -3.45
C MET A 221 19.34 8.05 -2.12
N PHE A 222 20.36 8.17 -1.28
CA PHE A 222 20.32 7.59 0.07
C PHE A 222 19.94 8.66 1.12
N PRO A 223 19.02 8.36 2.05
CA PRO A 223 18.24 7.13 2.19
C PRO A 223 16.97 7.14 1.32
N ALA A 224 16.81 6.16 0.42
CA ALA A 224 15.55 5.89 -0.30
C ALA A 224 14.95 4.55 0.15
N PRO A 225 13.62 4.43 0.26
CA PRO A 225 12.97 3.15 0.50
C PRO A 225 13.32 2.11 -0.56
N SER A 226 13.35 0.84 -0.18
CA SER A 226 13.44 -0.25 -1.15
C SER A 226 12.14 -0.38 -1.95
N LEU A 227 12.21 -0.94 -3.16
CA LEU A 227 11.01 -1.24 -3.94
C LEU A 227 10.05 -2.15 -3.17
N ALA A 228 10.58 -3.16 -2.48
CA ALA A 228 9.78 -4.04 -1.62
C ALA A 228 9.02 -3.29 -0.52
N TRP A 229 9.65 -2.27 0.09
CA TRP A 229 8.97 -1.43 1.07
C TRP A 229 7.83 -0.63 0.42
N VAL A 230 8.06 -0.08 -0.78
CA VAL A 230 7.02 0.67 -1.53
C VAL A 230 5.86 -0.26 -1.92
N GLU A 231 6.15 -1.45 -2.42
CA GLU A 231 5.13 -2.46 -2.75
C GLU A 231 4.29 -2.82 -1.52
N GLU A 232 4.90 -3.00 -0.35
CA GLU A 232 4.18 -3.27 0.89
C GLU A 232 3.34 -2.07 1.35
N ALA A 233 3.92 -0.87 1.32
CA ALA A 233 3.27 0.36 1.77
C ALA A 233 2.06 0.74 0.90
N PHE A 234 2.14 0.50 -0.41
CA PHE A 234 1.11 0.87 -1.39
C PHE A 234 0.29 -0.31 -1.92
N GLY A 235 0.56 -1.54 -1.47
CA GLY A 235 -0.16 -2.75 -1.89
C GLY A 235 -1.58 -2.86 -1.33
N LYS A 236 -1.95 -2.02 -0.36
CA LYS A 236 -3.30 -1.94 0.21
C LYS A 236 -4.05 -0.72 -0.32
N VAL A 237 -5.37 -0.85 -0.39
CA VAL A 237 -6.27 0.25 -0.79
C VAL A 237 -6.12 1.42 0.18
N GLN A 238 -5.74 2.58 -0.36
CA GLN A 238 -5.78 3.86 0.34
C GLN A 238 -7.19 4.44 0.22
N LEU A 239 -7.90 4.53 1.35
CA LEU A 239 -9.31 4.90 1.38
C LEU A 239 -9.50 6.43 1.48
N ASP A 240 -8.91 7.18 0.54
CA ASP A 240 -8.86 8.65 0.56
C ASP A 240 -9.98 9.32 -0.24
N HIS A 241 -11.19 8.75 -0.21
CA HIS A 241 -12.33 9.35 -0.91
C HIS A 241 -13.13 10.33 -0.05
N LYS A 242 -12.86 10.43 1.25
CA LYS A 242 -13.48 11.39 2.16
C LYS A 242 -12.51 12.55 2.37
N GLY A 243 -12.89 13.72 1.84
CA GLY A 243 -12.22 15.00 2.09
C GLY A 243 -12.74 15.70 3.33
#